data_AF-A0A5B1BI28-F1
#
_entry.id   AF-A0A5B1BI28-F1
#
_cell.length_a   1.000
_cell.length_b   1.000
_cell.length_c   1.000
_cell.angle_alpha   90.00
_cell.angle_beta   90.00
_cell.angle_gamma   90.00
#
_symmetry.space_group_name_H-M   'P 1'
#
loop_
_entity.id
_entity.type
_entity.pdbx_description
1 polymer ?
#
loop_
_entity_poly.entity_id
_entity_poly.type
_entity_poly.pdbx_seq_one_letter_code
_entity_poly.pdbx_strand_id
1 'polypeptide(L)'
;MRRDEAESDLELARTAVAELAAAACVVDAGLDWAVAVGRNAGVPTLWVATNDGASYIPPGVYVRKTMPIAAGFDGGFDARWLGWVNPAEKAVRAARARGDVVGAVATTWAWPSEYLADPGSGVREVAIGVPHGGPDSPAAELLPSRSHRLQTVDAALYADLKAAPESAVDDYCRELTRRVAFGSGDELSPLAQSVAGALVARRWPKPEEWAALGAEYDSARLLMGAQRPGLDGVEDPDQLRTYTKLFVNCRRLETLVCWQRSGAVLADVVYAAWVAGVRMAMLEYSS
;
A
#
# COMPACT_ATOMS: atom_id res chain seq x y z
N MET A 1 15.21 -28.80 30.52
CA MET A 1 14.65 -28.29 29.26
C MET A 1 14.02 -26.93 29.57
N ARG A 2 14.66 -25.82 29.19
CA ARG A 2 14.23 -24.47 29.59
C ARG A 2 13.08 -23.99 28.70
N ARG A 3 12.07 -23.35 29.32
CA ARG A 3 10.96 -22.61 28.69
C ARG A 3 11.48 -21.60 27.66
N ASP A 4 10.86 -21.64 26.48
CA ASP A 4 10.62 -20.55 25.52
C ASP A 4 11.79 -19.58 25.23
N GLU A 5 12.56 -19.87 24.17
CA GLU A 5 13.20 -18.82 23.38
C GLU A 5 12.10 -17.97 22.74
N ALA A 6 11.64 -16.92 23.44
CA ALA A 6 10.85 -15.89 22.80
C ALA A 6 11.70 -15.29 21.66
N GLU A 7 11.24 -15.43 20.42
CA GLU A 7 11.82 -14.76 19.26
C GLU A 7 12.02 -13.27 19.60
N SER A 8 13.22 -12.73 19.36
CA SER A 8 13.49 -11.34 19.68
C SER A 8 12.62 -10.42 18.82
N ASP A 9 12.31 -9.22 19.32
CA ASP A 9 11.53 -8.24 18.55
C ASP A 9 12.19 -7.94 17.19
N LEU A 10 13.52 -7.95 17.13
CA LEU A 10 14.24 -7.77 15.87
C LEU A 10 14.02 -8.93 14.90
N GLU A 11 14.08 -10.18 15.35
CA GLU A 11 13.83 -11.34 14.47
C GLU A 11 12.37 -11.39 14.00
N LEU A 12 11.42 -11.06 14.87
CA LEU A 12 10.00 -10.89 14.49
C LEU A 12 9.84 -9.85 13.36
N ALA A 13 10.49 -8.69 13.50
CA ALA A 13 10.46 -7.65 12.48
C ALA A 13 11.13 -8.10 11.18
N ARG A 14 12.29 -8.76 11.24
CA ARG A 14 13.03 -9.26 10.08
C ARG A 14 12.23 -10.29 9.30
N THR A 15 11.65 -11.26 9.99
CA THR A 15 10.79 -12.29 9.38
C THR A 15 9.58 -11.63 8.70
N ALA A 16 8.90 -10.74 9.40
CA ALA A 16 7.70 -10.08 8.88
C ALA A 16 7.99 -9.18 7.65
N VAL A 17 9.07 -8.40 7.67
CA VAL A 17 9.44 -7.53 6.54
C VAL A 17 9.92 -8.36 5.34
N ALA A 18 10.71 -9.42 5.57
CA ALA A 18 11.18 -10.30 4.52
C ALA A 18 10.03 -11.03 3.81
N GLU A 19 9.01 -11.48 4.55
CA GLU A 19 7.81 -12.09 3.99
C GLU A 19 7.06 -11.12 3.06
N LEU A 20 6.81 -9.89 3.52
CA LEU A 20 6.08 -8.88 2.74
C LEU A 20 6.85 -8.45 1.49
N ALA A 21 8.14 -8.18 1.64
CA ALA A 21 9.02 -7.81 0.53
C ALA A 21 9.15 -8.92 -0.51
N ALA A 22 9.18 -10.19 -0.06
CA ALA A 22 9.20 -11.36 -0.94
C ALA A 22 7.95 -11.46 -1.83
N ALA A 23 6.76 -11.24 -1.26
CA ALA A 23 5.52 -11.23 -2.05
C ALA A 23 5.46 -10.02 -2.99
N ALA A 24 5.97 -8.87 -2.54
CA ALA A 24 5.94 -7.63 -3.32
C ALA A 24 6.93 -7.61 -4.49
N CYS A 25 8.08 -8.31 -4.40
CA CYS A 25 9.17 -8.16 -5.39
C CYS A 25 8.79 -8.59 -6.82
N VAL A 26 7.74 -9.42 -6.96
CA VAL A 26 7.20 -9.85 -8.26
C VAL A 26 6.49 -8.72 -8.99
N VAL A 27 5.86 -7.80 -8.25
CA VAL A 27 5.00 -6.73 -8.79
C VAL A 27 5.64 -5.35 -8.67
N ASP A 28 6.46 -5.12 -7.65
CA ASP A 28 7.19 -3.87 -7.43
C ASP A 28 8.48 -4.10 -6.62
N ALA A 29 9.59 -4.32 -7.32
CA ALA A 29 10.90 -4.43 -6.70
C ALA A 29 11.46 -3.09 -6.16
N GLY A 30 10.84 -1.95 -6.50
CA GLY A 30 11.25 -0.61 -6.04
C GLY A 30 10.45 -0.11 -4.83
N LEU A 31 9.58 -0.96 -4.27
CA LEU A 31 8.79 -0.68 -3.08
C LEU A 31 9.52 -1.21 -1.84
N ASP A 32 9.93 -0.29 -0.98
CA ASP A 32 10.54 -0.67 0.30
C ASP A 32 9.49 -0.87 1.37
N TRP A 33 9.78 -1.82 2.26
CA TRP A 33 8.92 -2.21 3.36
C TRP A 33 9.65 -2.03 4.68
N ALA A 34 8.88 -1.74 5.73
CA ALA A 34 9.36 -1.84 7.10
C ALA A 34 8.31 -2.44 8.03
N VAL A 35 8.80 -3.10 9.08
CA VAL A 35 8.00 -3.57 10.20
C VAL A 35 8.62 -3.09 11.50
N ALA A 36 7.86 -2.33 12.30
CA ALA A 36 8.25 -1.90 13.63
C ALA A 36 7.50 -2.72 14.69
N VAL A 37 8.21 -3.17 15.73
CA VAL A 37 7.61 -3.90 16.86
C VAL A 37 7.30 -2.91 17.97
N GLY A 38 6.04 -2.53 18.05
CA GLY A 38 5.47 -1.71 19.11
C GLY A 38 5.00 -2.55 20.29
N ARG A 39 5.18 -2.03 21.50
CA ARG A 39 4.68 -2.64 22.74
C ARG A 39 3.92 -1.62 23.57
N ASN A 40 2.67 -1.96 23.89
CA ASN A 40 1.83 -1.23 24.83
C ASN A 40 1.01 -2.25 25.64
N ALA A 41 1.62 -2.77 26.72
CA ALA A 41 1.08 -3.79 27.63
C ALA A 41 0.36 -4.97 26.94
N GLY A 42 1.08 -6.05 26.60
CA GLY A 42 0.50 -7.27 26.05
C GLY A 42 1.33 -7.90 24.94
N VAL A 43 0.64 -8.44 23.93
CA VAL A 43 1.24 -9.01 22.72
C VAL A 43 1.85 -7.89 21.87
N PRO A 44 3.04 -8.08 21.26
CA PRO A 44 3.64 -7.08 20.39
C PRO A 44 2.75 -6.74 19.18
N THR A 45 2.70 -5.46 18.83
CA THR A 45 2.06 -4.94 17.62
C THR A 45 3.11 -4.79 16.52
N LEU A 46 2.86 -5.37 15.35
CA LEU A 46 3.75 -5.31 14.20
C LEU A 46 3.25 -4.28 13.18
N TRP A 47 3.75 -3.05 13.28
CA TRP A 47 3.36 -1.92 12.43
C TRP A 47 4.05 -1.98 11.07
N VAL A 48 3.27 -2.01 10.00
CA VAL A 48 3.75 -2.14 8.62
C VAL A 48 3.77 -0.80 7.92
N ALA A 49 4.85 -0.47 7.23
CA ALA A 49 4.89 0.69 6.35
C ALA A 49 5.53 0.33 5.00
N THR A 50 5.12 1.07 3.98
CA THR A 50 5.84 1.14 2.70
C THR A 50 6.23 2.57 2.41
N ASN A 51 7.22 2.76 1.53
CA ASN A 51 7.64 4.09 1.07
C ASN A 51 6.74 4.67 -0.03
N ASP A 52 5.57 4.07 -0.26
CA ASP A 52 4.56 4.61 -1.16
C ASP A 52 3.29 5.03 -0.42
N GLY A 53 2.80 6.23 -0.75
CA GLY A 53 1.53 6.73 -0.28
C GLY A 53 1.35 6.67 1.23
N ALA A 54 0.12 6.39 1.64
CA ALA A 54 -0.23 6.09 3.03
C ALA A 54 -0.03 4.59 3.30
N SER A 55 1.19 4.06 3.05
CA SER A 55 1.53 2.64 3.24
C SER A 55 0.76 1.75 2.27
N TYR A 56 0.89 2.06 0.98
CA TYR A 56 0.31 1.32 -0.14
C TYR A 56 0.73 -0.16 -0.11
N ILE A 57 -0.22 -1.04 -0.44
CA ILE A 57 -0.06 -2.48 -0.55
C ILE A 57 -0.28 -2.87 -2.03
N PRO A 58 0.73 -3.43 -2.71
CA PRO A 58 0.60 -3.81 -4.11
C PRO A 58 -0.29 -5.06 -4.28
N PRO A 59 -0.85 -5.29 -5.49
CA PRO A 59 -1.61 -6.49 -5.78
C PRO A 59 -0.81 -7.76 -5.47
N GLY A 60 -1.48 -8.80 -4.96
CA GLY A 60 -0.84 -10.07 -4.62
C GLY A 60 -0.11 -10.10 -3.28
N VAL A 61 -0.07 -9.01 -2.52
CA VAL A 61 0.46 -8.98 -1.15
C VAL A 61 -0.66 -8.98 -0.12
N TYR A 62 -0.63 -9.95 0.78
CA TYR A 62 -1.64 -10.15 1.81
C TYR A 62 -1.03 -9.95 3.20
N VAL A 63 -1.43 -8.87 3.87
CA VAL A 63 -0.93 -8.51 5.21
C VAL A 63 -1.66 -9.33 6.28
N ARG A 64 -0.96 -9.75 7.34
CA ARG A 64 -1.60 -10.48 8.45
C ARG A 64 -2.64 -9.59 9.13
N LYS A 65 -3.78 -10.15 9.53
CA LYS A 65 -4.87 -9.41 10.20
C LYS A 65 -4.46 -8.72 11.50
N THR A 66 -3.40 -9.20 12.14
CA THR A 66 -2.84 -8.65 13.38
C THR A 66 -1.81 -7.55 13.15
N MET A 67 -1.47 -7.25 11.90
CA MET A 67 -0.44 -6.28 11.53
C MET A 67 -1.12 -4.99 11.04
N PRO A 68 -1.23 -3.94 11.88
CA PRO A 68 -1.76 -2.67 11.42
C PRO A 68 -0.78 -2.00 10.44
N ILE A 69 -1.33 -1.36 9.41
CA ILE A 69 -0.54 -0.50 8.54
C ILE A 69 -0.34 0.88 9.17
N ALA A 70 0.77 1.52 8.85
CA ALA A 70 1.10 2.88 9.22
C ALA A 70 0.31 3.88 8.35
N ALA A 71 -1.01 3.86 8.48
CA ALA A 71 -1.97 4.79 7.88
C ALA A 71 -3.30 4.81 8.63
N GLY A 72 -4.18 5.75 8.30
CA GLY A 72 -5.51 5.86 8.91
C GLY A 72 -5.46 6.40 10.34
N PHE A 73 -4.50 7.29 10.62
CA PHE A 73 -4.36 7.95 11.92
C PHE A 73 -5.28 9.17 12.00
N ASP A 74 -4.80 10.26 11.43
CA ASP A 74 -5.53 11.49 11.17
C ASP A 74 -5.01 12.08 9.86
N GLY A 75 -5.77 13.02 9.29
CA GLY A 75 -5.42 13.63 8.01
C GLY A 75 -4.08 14.38 8.02
N GLY A 76 -3.58 14.80 9.19
CA GLY A 76 -2.30 15.49 9.32
C GLY A 76 -1.11 14.52 9.24
N PHE A 77 -1.18 13.40 9.96
CA PHE A 77 -0.14 12.37 9.95
C PHE A 77 0.00 11.74 8.56
N ASP A 78 -1.13 11.30 7.98
CA ASP A 78 -1.11 10.58 6.71
C ASP A 78 -0.67 11.49 5.56
N ALA A 79 -1.06 12.77 5.57
CA ALA A 79 -0.61 13.74 4.59
C ALA A 79 0.89 14.06 4.73
N ARG A 80 1.38 14.25 5.97
CA ARG A 80 2.79 14.60 6.23
C ARG A 80 3.75 13.49 5.82
N TRP A 81 3.39 12.24 6.06
CA TRP A 81 4.25 11.07 5.79
C TRP A 81 3.86 10.30 4.53
N LEU A 82 3.09 10.91 3.63
CA LEU A 82 2.70 10.31 2.37
C LEU A 82 3.95 10.08 1.49
N GLY A 83 4.25 8.81 1.20
CA GLY A 83 5.39 8.44 0.35
C GLY A 83 6.77 8.66 0.97
N TRP A 84 6.85 8.87 2.30
CA TRP A 84 8.13 9.08 2.97
C TRP A 84 9.12 7.96 2.62
N VAL A 85 10.28 8.33 2.09
CA VAL A 85 11.19 7.41 1.40
C VAL A 85 11.70 6.29 2.30
N ASN A 86 11.87 6.57 3.61
CA ASN A 86 12.31 5.59 4.58
C ASN A 86 11.10 5.01 5.36
N PRO A 87 10.62 3.81 5.00
CA PRO A 87 9.40 3.26 5.60
C PRO A 87 9.59 2.93 7.09
N ALA A 88 10.82 2.68 7.56
CA ALA A 88 11.08 2.39 8.97
C ALA A 88 10.74 3.58 9.87
N GLU A 89 11.09 4.78 9.45
CA GLU A 89 10.76 5.97 10.24
C GLU A 89 9.25 6.15 10.34
N LYS A 90 8.53 5.92 9.24
CA LYS A 90 7.08 5.99 9.19
C LYS A 90 6.43 4.96 10.11
N ALA A 91 6.88 3.69 10.05
CA ALA A 91 6.38 2.62 10.93
C ALA A 91 6.58 2.94 12.42
N VAL A 92 7.76 3.46 12.78
CA VAL A 92 8.09 3.85 14.15
C VAL A 92 7.24 5.04 14.61
N ARG A 93 7.07 6.07 13.77
CA ARG A 93 6.22 7.24 14.08
C ARG A 93 4.75 6.83 14.26
N ALA A 94 4.26 5.93 13.41
CA ALA A 94 2.93 5.34 13.50
C ALA A 94 2.70 4.60 14.82
N ALA A 95 3.62 3.71 15.18
CA ALA A 95 3.55 2.97 16.45
C ALA A 95 3.48 3.93 17.65
N ARG A 96 4.37 4.93 17.70
CA ARG A 96 4.40 5.93 18.78
C ARG A 96 3.14 6.79 18.83
N ALA A 97 2.58 7.18 17.68
CA ALA A 97 1.33 7.92 17.62
C ALA A 97 0.15 7.15 18.26
N ARG A 98 0.28 5.82 18.43
CA ARG A 98 -0.70 4.95 19.11
C ARG A 98 -0.29 4.56 20.52
N GLY A 99 0.76 5.18 21.05
CA GLY A 99 1.26 4.98 22.40
C GLY A 99 2.20 3.79 22.55
N ASP A 100 2.63 3.15 21.46
CA ASP A 100 3.57 2.05 21.55
C ASP A 100 5.00 2.53 21.80
N VAL A 101 5.70 1.82 22.68
CA VAL A 101 7.16 1.88 22.76
C VAL A 101 7.73 0.91 21.74
N VAL A 102 8.60 1.40 20.84
CA VAL A 102 9.17 0.59 19.78
C VAL A 102 10.52 0.04 20.20
N GLY A 103 10.61 -1.29 20.36
CA GLY A 103 11.85 -1.97 20.74
C GLY A 103 12.78 -2.21 19.54
N ALA A 104 12.19 -2.63 18.42
CA ALA A 104 12.92 -2.98 17.20
C ALA A 104 12.19 -2.55 15.93
N VAL A 105 12.93 -2.34 14.85
CA VAL A 105 12.40 -2.12 13.50
C VAL A 105 13.30 -2.79 12.46
N ALA A 106 12.69 -3.39 11.44
CA ALA A 106 13.39 -3.96 10.30
C ALA A 106 12.87 -3.36 9.00
N THR A 107 13.75 -3.13 8.03
CA THR A 107 13.42 -2.50 6.74
C THR A 107 14.24 -3.06 5.58
N THR A 108 13.65 -3.09 4.39
CA THR A 108 14.38 -3.37 3.14
C THR A 108 15.21 -2.17 2.68
N TRP A 109 14.87 -0.96 3.15
CA TRP A 109 15.62 0.25 2.84
C TRP A 109 17.07 0.12 3.30
N ALA A 110 18.00 0.39 2.39
CA ALA A 110 19.42 0.10 2.60
C ALA A 110 20.19 1.18 3.37
N TRP A 111 19.59 2.37 3.56
CA TRP A 111 20.30 3.52 4.13
C TRP A 111 19.95 3.75 5.61
N PRO A 112 20.93 4.18 6.43
CA PRO A 112 20.68 4.52 7.82
C PRO A 112 19.75 5.74 7.95
N SER A 113 19.20 5.92 9.15
CA SER A 113 18.34 7.05 9.49
C SER A 113 18.85 7.75 10.75
N GLU A 114 19.04 9.06 10.68
CA GLU A 114 19.37 9.88 11.85
C GLU A 114 18.26 9.82 12.90
N TYR A 115 17.00 9.82 12.46
CA TYR A 115 15.83 9.70 13.35
C TYR A 115 15.81 8.38 14.14
N LEU A 116 16.23 7.27 13.52
CA LEU A 116 16.30 5.97 14.19
C LEU A 116 17.57 5.82 15.03
N ALA A 117 18.64 6.52 14.67
CA ALA A 117 19.90 6.53 15.42
C ALA A 117 19.84 7.43 16.67
N ASP A 118 18.93 8.40 16.72
CA ASP A 118 18.71 9.26 17.88
C ASP A 118 18.36 8.43 19.13
N PRO A 119 19.17 8.48 20.20
CA PRO A 119 18.84 7.83 21.48
C PRO A 119 17.50 8.28 22.06
N GLY A 120 17.09 9.53 21.79
CA GLY A 120 15.79 10.08 22.16
C GLY A 120 14.60 9.41 21.45
N SER A 121 14.86 8.70 20.34
CA SER A 121 13.86 7.88 19.68
C SER A 121 13.48 6.65 20.53
N GLY A 122 14.42 6.10 21.31
CA GLY A 122 14.17 4.91 22.12
C GLY A 122 14.04 3.60 21.33
N VAL A 123 14.28 3.61 20.00
CA VAL A 123 14.45 2.38 19.22
C VAL A 123 15.81 1.78 19.56
N ARG A 124 15.84 0.50 19.97
CA ARG A 124 17.08 -0.15 20.43
C ARG A 124 17.75 -0.95 19.33
N GLU A 125 16.95 -1.58 18.48
CA GLU A 125 17.43 -2.51 17.47
C GLU A 125 16.88 -2.13 16.09
N VAL A 126 17.78 -1.93 15.13
CA VAL A 126 17.44 -1.54 13.76
C VAL A 126 18.12 -2.50 12.79
N ALA A 127 17.34 -3.18 11.96
CA ALA A 127 17.85 -3.95 10.83
C ALA A 127 17.53 -3.21 9.52
N ILE A 128 18.56 -2.84 8.76
CA ILE A 128 18.46 -2.20 7.44
C ILE A 128 18.84 -3.18 6.33
N GLY A 129 18.36 -2.95 5.12
CA GLY A 129 18.69 -3.76 3.95
C GLY A 129 18.30 -5.24 4.10
N VAL A 130 17.21 -5.54 4.81
CA VAL A 130 16.79 -6.92 5.05
C VAL A 130 16.45 -7.60 3.72
N PRO A 131 17.13 -8.70 3.35
CA PRO A 131 16.86 -9.39 2.11
C PRO A 131 15.53 -10.15 2.19
N HIS A 132 14.85 -10.27 1.05
CA HIS A 132 13.65 -11.09 0.94
C HIS A 132 13.97 -12.54 0.57
N GLY A 133 13.16 -13.50 1.03
CA GLY A 133 13.39 -14.94 0.84
C GLY A 133 13.09 -15.50 -0.56
N GLY A 134 12.70 -14.66 -1.53
CA GLY A 134 12.23 -15.08 -2.85
C GLY A 134 10.70 -15.13 -2.94
N PRO A 135 10.10 -15.29 -4.14
CA PRO A 135 8.68 -15.03 -4.38
C PRO A 135 7.72 -16.01 -3.69
N ASP A 136 8.22 -17.18 -3.27
CA ASP A 136 7.45 -18.22 -2.56
C ASP A 136 7.26 -17.86 -1.07
N SER A 137 6.64 -16.71 -0.81
CA SER A 137 6.34 -16.20 0.52
C SER A 137 4.90 -16.50 0.92
N PRO A 138 4.62 -16.83 2.20
CA PRO A 138 3.26 -16.92 2.72
C PRO A 138 2.44 -15.63 2.56
N ALA A 139 3.09 -14.48 2.36
CA ALA A 139 2.41 -13.20 2.10
C ALA A 139 1.89 -13.08 0.66
N ALA A 140 2.24 -13.98 -0.24
CA ALA A 140 1.73 -14.04 -1.61
C ALA A 140 0.39 -14.80 -1.72
N GLU A 141 -0.10 -15.39 -0.63
CA GLU A 141 -1.34 -16.16 -0.58
C GLU A 141 -2.37 -15.55 0.38
N LEU A 142 -3.64 -15.52 -0.05
CA LEU A 142 -4.76 -15.09 0.79
C LEU A 142 -5.16 -16.19 1.78
N LEU A 143 -4.37 -16.36 2.83
CA LEU A 143 -4.64 -17.29 3.92
C LEU A 143 -5.71 -16.74 4.90
N PRO A 144 -6.39 -17.59 5.70
CA PRO A 144 -7.37 -17.14 6.69
C PRO A 144 -6.85 -16.11 7.70
N SER A 145 -5.55 -16.13 8.01
CA SER A 145 -4.87 -15.20 8.92
C SER A 145 -4.46 -13.88 8.25
N ARG A 146 -4.64 -13.75 6.93
CA ARG A 146 -4.25 -12.59 6.13
C ARG A 146 -5.48 -11.92 5.52
N SER A 147 -5.28 -10.66 5.14
CA SER A 147 -6.31 -9.80 4.58
C SER A 147 -5.97 -9.42 3.16
N HIS A 148 -7.00 -9.35 2.32
CA HIS A 148 -6.91 -8.65 1.04
C HIS A 148 -6.56 -7.17 1.29
N ARG A 149 -5.81 -6.54 0.38
CA ARG A 149 -5.38 -5.13 0.54
C ARG A 149 -6.52 -4.15 0.83
N LEU A 150 -7.69 -4.35 0.20
CA LEU A 150 -8.91 -3.60 0.53
C LEU A 150 -9.41 -3.87 1.95
N GLN A 151 -9.44 -5.13 2.38
CA GLN A 151 -9.86 -5.49 3.74
C GLN A 151 -8.94 -4.87 4.80
N THR A 152 -7.65 -4.70 4.48
CA THR A 152 -6.67 -4.05 5.37
C THR A 152 -6.98 -2.56 5.60
N VAL A 153 -7.50 -1.86 4.60
CA VAL A 153 -7.80 -0.42 4.69
C VAL A 153 -9.26 -0.10 4.98
N ASP A 154 -10.17 -0.99 4.59
CA ASP A 154 -11.62 -0.84 4.73
C ASP A 154 -12.30 -2.23 4.76
N ALA A 155 -12.33 -2.82 5.95
CA ALA A 155 -12.90 -4.15 6.16
C ALA A 155 -14.41 -4.22 5.90
N ALA A 156 -15.14 -3.11 6.13
CA ALA A 156 -16.57 -3.03 5.89
C ALA A 156 -16.88 -3.03 4.39
N LEU A 157 -16.21 -2.17 3.62
CA LEU A 157 -16.35 -2.14 2.16
C LEU A 157 -15.96 -3.48 1.53
N TYR A 158 -14.90 -4.12 2.00
CA TYR A 158 -14.55 -5.46 1.53
C TYR A 158 -15.63 -6.50 1.83
N ALA A 159 -16.22 -6.47 3.02
CA ALA A 159 -17.32 -7.37 3.38
C ALA A 159 -18.57 -7.13 2.51
N ASP A 160 -18.91 -5.87 2.25
CA ASP A 160 -20.03 -5.50 1.36
C ASP A 160 -19.81 -6.04 -0.06
N LEU A 161 -18.61 -5.87 -0.63
CA LEU A 161 -18.26 -6.44 -1.94
C LEU A 161 -18.39 -7.97 -1.98
N LYS A 162 -18.04 -8.66 -0.89
CA LYS A 162 -18.12 -10.13 -0.80
C LYS A 162 -19.55 -10.63 -0.65
N ALA A 163 -20.46 -9.82 -0.10
CA ALA A 163 -21.86 -10.15 0.08
C ALA A 163 -22.73 -9.80 -1.14
N ALA A 164 -22.29 -8.87 -1.98
CA ALA A 164 -23.04 -8.39 -3.14
C ALA A 164 -23.05 -9.37 -4.33
N PRO A 165 -24.10 -9.35 -5.19
CA PRO A 165 -24.11 -10.06 -6.45
C PRO A 165 -23.00 -9.58 -7.40
N GLU A 166 -22.45 -10.49 -8.21
CA GLU A 166 -21.35 -10.17 -9.16
C GLU A 166 -21.70 -9.00 -10.10
N SER A 167 -22.93 -8.92 -10.60
CA SER A 167 -23.38 -7.82 -11.44
C SER A 167 -23.38 -6.47 -10.72
N ALA A 168 -23.72 -6.44 -9.43
CA ALA A 168 -23.69 -5.22 -8.63
C ALA A 168 -22.25 -4.77 -8.36
N VAL A 169 -21.33 -5.72 -8.14
CA VAL A 169 -19.89 -5.44 -8.01
C VAL A 169 -19.32 -4.90 -9.31
N ASP A 170 -19.65 -5.51 -10.46
CA ASP A 170 -19.22 -5.04 -11.79
C ASP A 170 -19.67 -3.59 -12.05
N ASP A 171 -20.94 -3.31 -11.78
CA ASP A 171 -21.55 -2.00 -11.97
C ASP A 171 -20.91 -0.93 -11.06
N TYR A 172 -20.70 -1.28 -9.78
CA TYR A 172 -19.99 -0.45 -8.82
C TYR A 172 -18.54 -0.15 -9.26
N CYS A 173 -17.81 -1.16 -9.74
CA CYS A 173 -16.45 -0.97 -10.25
C CYS A 173 -16.39 -0.09 -11.51
N ARG A 174 -17.38 -0.19 -12.41
CA ARG A 174 -17.46 0.70 -13.59
C ARG A 174 -17.74 2.13 -13.20
N GLU A 175 -18.60 2.34 -12.21
CA GLU A 175 -18.89 3.66 -11.67
C GLU A 175 -17.66 4.27 -10.97
N LEU A 176 -16.91 3.49 -10.19
CA LEU A 176 -15.60 3.91 -9.67
C LEU A 176 -14.63 4.26 -10.80
N THR A 177 -14.55 3.43 -11.84
CA THR A 177 -13.70 3.66 -13.02
C THR A 177 -14.06 4.97 -13.70
N ARG A 178 -15.36 5.27 -13.84
CA ARG A 178 -15.83 6.53 -14.39
C ARG A 178 -15.37 7.72 -13.56
N ARG A 179 -15.50 7.67 -12.22
CA ARG A 179 -15.05 8.75 -11.33
C ARG A 179 -13.54 8.90 -11.31
N VAL A 180 -12.80 7.80 -11.36
CA VAL A 180 -11.33 7.81 -11.44
C VAL A 180 -10.86 8.47 -12.73
N ALA A 181 -11.45 8.13 -13.87
CA ALA A 181 -10.98 8.63 -15.17
C ALA A 181 -11.51 10.03 -15.52
N PHE A 182 -12.77 10.32 -15.19
CA PHE A 182 -13.49 11.51 -15.65
C PHE A 182 -14.03 12.39 -14.50
N GLY A 183 -13.64 12.11 -13.26
CA GLY A 183 -13.95 12.96 -12.11
C GLY A 183 -13.12 14.25 -12.10
N SER A 184 -13.24 15.00 -11.00
CA SER A 184 -12.46 16.21 -10.78
C SER A 184 -10.97 15.91 -10.59
N GLY A 185 -10.10 16.68 -11.25
CA GLY A 185 -8.65 16.58 -11.13
C GLY A 185 -7.95 16.81 -12.47
N ASP A 186 -6.64 16.54 -12.51
CA ASP A 186 -5.87 16.55 -13.76
C ASP A 186 -6.42 15.47 -14.70
N GLU A 187 -6.46 15.74 -16.00
CA GLU A 187 -6.92 14.76 -16.98
C GLU A 187 -5.93 13.60 -17.10
N LEU A 188 -6.45 12.35 -17.15
CA LEU A 188 -5.63 11.21 -17.56
C LEU A 188 -5.25 11.33 -19.03
N SER A 189 -4.25 10.56 -19.48
CA SER A 189 -3.87 10.53 -20.89
C SER A 189 -5.06 10.14 -21.79
N PRO A 190 -5.07 10.55 -23.07
CA PRO A 190 -6.11 10.13 -24.02
C PRO A 190 -6.25 8.62 -24.14
N LEU A 191 -5.15 7.87 -23.99
CA LEU A 191 -5.16 6.41 -23.97
C LEU A 191 -5.92 5.87 -22.75
N ALA A 192 -5.57 6.34 -21.56
CA ALA A 192 -6.23 5.94 -20.31
C ALA A 192 -7.72 6.33 -20.31
N GLN A 193 -8.08 7.50 -20.83
CA GLN A 193 -9.47 7.90 -21.02
C GLN A 193 -10.22 7.00 -22.00
N SER A 194 -9.59 6.60 -23.12
CA SER A 194 -10.18 5.66 -24.09
C SER A 194 -10.46 4.30 -23.44
N VAL A 195 -9.49 3.74 -22.72
CA VAL A 195 -9.63 2.48 -21.99
C VAL A 195 -10.74 2.57 -20.94
N ALA A 196 -10.76 3.63 -20.14
CA ALA A 196 -11.81 3.86 -19.16
C ALA A 196 -13.20 3.96 -19.81
N GLY A 197 -13.31 4.69 -20.93
CA GLY A 197 -14.56 4.81 -21.67
C GLY A 197 -15.06 3.49 -22.25
N ALA A 198 -14.16 2.62 -22.72
CA ALA A 198 -14.50 1.27 -23.14
C ALA A 198 -15.04 0.43 -21.96
N LEU A 199 -14.33 0.44 -20.83
CA LEU A 199 -14.76 -0.27 -19.61
C LEU A 199 -16.11 0.25 -19.11
N VAL A 200 -16.32 1.55 -19.01
CA VAL A 200 -17.63 2.10 -18.59
C VAL A 200 -18.75 1.68 -19.55
N ALA A 201 -18.48 1.60 -20.85
CA ALA A 201 -19.42 1.14 -21.86
C ALA A 201 -19.56 -0.39 -21.96
N ARG A 202 -19.03 -1.15 -21.00
CA ARG A 202 -19.00 -2.63 -20.99
C ARG A 202 -18.33 -3.25 -22.23
N ARG A 203 -17.37 -2.54 -22.82
CA ARG A 203 -16.53 -3.04 -23.91
C ARG A 203 -15.15 -3.37 -23.38
N TRP A 204 -14.61 -4.50 -23.81
CA TRP A 204 -13.26 -4.89 -23.44
C TRP A 204 -12.24 -4.18 -24.37
N PRO A 205 -11.26 -3.45 -23.83
CA PRO A 205 -10.16 -2.89 -24.60
C PRO A 205 -9.34 -3.96 -25.33
N LYS A 206 -8.69 -3.56 -26.40
CA LYS A 206 -7.86 -4.46 -27.21
C LYS A 206 -6.53 -4.78 -26.53
N PRO A 207 -5.88 -5.90 -26.89
CA PRO A 207 -4.57 -6.25 -26.34
C PRO A 207 -3.51 -5.15 -26.48
N GLU A 208 -3.52 -4.39 -27.58
CA GLU A 208 -2.54 -3.32 -27.80
C GLU A 208 -2.78 -2.12 -26.87
N GLU A 209 -4.05 -1.78 -26.62
CA GLU A 209 -4.42 -0.72 -25.68
C GLU A 209 -4.04 -1.09 -24.25
N TRP A 210 -4.23 -2.36 -23.89
CA TRP A 210 -3.81 -2.88 -22.59
C TRP A 210 -2.29 -2.85 -22.40
N ALA A 211 -1.53 -3.29 -23.41
CA ALA A 211 -0.07 -3.25 -23.37
C ALA A 211 0.45 -1.80 -23.23
N ALA A 212 -0.14 -0.88 -23.98
CA ALA A 212 0.21 0.54 -23.91
C ALA A 212 -0.13 1.16 -22.54
N LEU A 213 -1.30 0.85 -21.99
CA LEU A 213 -1.70 1.31 -20.65
C LEU A 213 -0.79 0.73 -19.56
N GLY A 214 -0.38 -0.54 -19.69
CA GLY A 214 0.60 -1.16 -18.81
C GLY A 214 1.94 -0.42 -18.81
N ALA A 215 2.46 -0.07 -19.99
CA ALA A 215 3.70 0.68 -20.12
C ALA A 215 3.59 2.12 -19.56
N GLU A 216 2.43 2.76 -19.73
CA GLU A 216 2.15 4.07 -19.13
C GLU A 216 2.14 3.97 -17.59
N TYR A 217 1.48 2.94 -17.03
CA TYR A 217 1.45 2.69 -15.59
C TYR A 217 2.84 2.44 -15.01
N ASP A 218 3.66 1.60 -15.67
CA ASP A 218 5.03 1.30 -15.21
C ASP A 218 5.90 2.56 -15.24
N SER A 219 5.75 3.40 -16.27
CA SER A 219 6.46 4.69 -16.37
C SER A 219 6.03 5.67 -15.28
N ALA A 220 4.72 5.78 -15.03
CA ALA A 220 4.17 6.63 -13.97
C ALA A 220 4.65 6.18 -12.58
N ARG A 221 4.74 4.87 -12.35
CA ARG A 221 5.24 4.28 -11.10
C ARG A 221 6.70 4.62 -10.85
N LEU A 222 7.55 4.49 -11.88
CA LEU A 222 8.97 4.88 -11.81
C LEU A 222 9.14 6.38 -11.51
N LEU A 223 8.39 7.24 -12.22
CA LEU A 223 8.44 8.68 -12.01
C LEU A 223 7.99 9.08 -10.60
N MET A 224 6.89 8.49 -10.12
CA MET A 224 6.39 8.71 -8.77
C MET A 224 7.40 8.26 -7.71
N GLY A 225 7.99 7.06 -7.85
CA GLY A 225 8.99 6.54 -6.92
C GLY A 225 10.24 7.43 -6.82
N ALA A 226 10.65 8.04 -7.93
CA ALA A 226 11.78 8.99 -7.97
C ALA A 226 11.49 10.32 -7.26
N GLN A 227 10.23 10.63 -6.95
CA GLN A 227 9.81 11.87 -6.30
C GLN A 227 9.42 11.67 -4.82
N ARG A 228 9.68 10.49 -4.24
CA ARG A 228 9.38 10.21 -2.82
C ARG A 228 10.04 11.27 -1.91
N PRO A 229 9.28 11.87 -0.97
CA PRO A 229 9.83 12.85 -0.05
C PRO A 229 10.80 12.25 0.97
N GLY A 230 11.70 13.09 1.49
CA GLY A 230 12.56 12.74 2.63
C GLY A 230 13.90 12.09 2.27
N LEU A 231 14.35 12.22 1.01
CA LEU A 231 15.62 11.64 0.55
C LEU A 231 16.84 12.15 1.34
N ASP A 232 16.82 13.43 1.71
CA ASP A 232 17.84 14.06 2.56
C ASP A 232 17.39 14.14 4.04
N GLY A 233 16.34 13.41 4.43
CA GLY A 233 15.75 13.46 5.78
C GLY A 233 14.97 14.73 6.10
N VAL A 234 14.82 15.65 5.14
CA VAL A 234 14.14 16.95 5.30
C VAL A 234 12.72 16.89 4.75
N GLU A 235 11.79 17.49 5.47
CA GLU A 235 10.42 17.71 4.99
C GLU A 235 10.38 18.88 4.00
N ASP A 236 10.05 18.59 2.75
CA ASP A 236 9.83 19.59 1.70
C ASP A 236 8.35 19.57 1.25
N PRO A 237 7.55 20.60 1.58
CA PRO A 237 6.15 20.69 1.17
C PRO A 237 5.94 20.72 -0.35
N ASP A 238 6.89 21.23 -1.13
CA ASP A 238 6.78 21.34 -2.59
C ASP A 238 7.03 19.98 -3.25
N GLN A 239 8.03 19.25 -2.75
CA GLN A 239 8.27 17.85 -3.11
C GLN A 239 7.07 16.99 -2.76
N LEU A 240 6.53 17.11 -1.55
CA LEU A 240 5.36 16.36 -1.09
C LEU A 240 4.12 16.60 -1.98
N ARG A 241 3.87 17.86 -2.38
CA ARG A 241 2.78 18.17 -3.32
C ARG A 241 2.99 17.53 -4.69
N THR A 242 4.22 17.55 -5.20
CA THR A 242 4.58 16.92 -6.49
C THR A 242 4.39 15.42 -6.43
N TYR A 243 4.92 14.77 -5.39
CA TYR A 243 4.75 13.35 -5.12
C TYR A 243 3.27 12.97 -5.05
N THR A 244 2.47 13.72 -4.28
CA THR A 244 1.04 13.43 -4.09
C THR A 244 0.29 13.39 -5.43
N LYS A 245 0.56 14.34 -6.34
CA LYS A 245 -0.04 14.35 -7.68
C LYS A 245 0.35 13.12 -8.49
N LEU A 246 1.64 12.79 -8.52
CA LEU A 246 2.15 11.62 -9.24
C LEU A 246 1.62 10.30 -8.67
N PHE A 247 1.53 10.21 -7.35
CA PHE A 247 0.96 9.07 -6.63
C PHE A 247 -0.51 8.87 -7.00
N VAL A 248 -1.34 9.91 -6.90
CA VAL A 248 -2.75 9.83 -7.30
C VAL A 248 -2.87 9.43 -8.77
N ASN A 249 -2.11 10.06 -9.68
CA ASN A 249 -2.12 9.69 -11.10
C ASN A 249 -1.76 8.20 -11.32
N CYS A 250 -0.71 7.72 -10.67
CA CYS A 250 -0.29 6.32 -10.75
C CYS A 250 -1.39 5.36 -10.28
N ARG A 251 -2.08 5.67 -9.17
CA ARG A 251 -3.16 4.83 -8.62
C ARG A 251 -4.45 4.89 -9.45
N ARG A 252 -4.71 6.02 -10.14
CA ARG A 252 -5.78 6.12 -11.15
C ARG A 252 -5.51 5.21 -12.35
N LEU A 253 -4.28 5.17 -12.85
CA LEU A 253 -3.87 4.23 -13.90
C LEU A 253 -3.94 2.77 -13.41
N GLU A 254 -3.50 2.52 -12.18
CA GLU A 254 -3.59 1.18 -11.56
C GLU A 254 -5.04 0.67 -11.52
N THR A 255 -6.01 1.55 -11.22
CA THR A 255 -7.43 1.20 -11.23
C THR A 255 -7.87 0.60 -12.57
N LEU A 256 -7.39 1.19 -13.68
CA LEU A 256 -7.68 0.68 -15.02
C LEU A 256 -6.95 -0.64 -15.30
N VAL A 257 -5.67 -0.72 -14.95
CA VAL A 257 -4.84 -1.92 -15.16
C VAL A 257 -5.35 -3.12 -14.33
N CYS A 258 -5.93 -2.88 -13.16
CA CYS A 258 -6.53 -3.93 -12.34
C CYS A 258 -7.67 -4.67 -13.05
N TRP A 259 -8.42 -4.03 -13.97
CA TRP A 259 -9.41 -4.75 -14.76
C TRP A 259 -8.78 -5.87 -15.58
N GLN A 260 -7.63 -5.61 -16.21
CA GLN A 260 -6.92 -6.63 -16.98
C GLN A 260 -6.24 -7.67 -16.07
N ARG A 261 -5.60 -7.23 -15.00
CA ARG A 261 -4.73 -8.08 -14.16
C ARG A 261 -5.49 -8.90 -13.12
N SER A 262 -6.57 -8.36 -12.56
CA SER A 262 -7.24 -8.95 -11.41
C SER A 262 -8.28 -10.00 -11.77
N GLY A 263 -8.64 -10.16 -13.05
CA GLY A 263 -9.65 -11.13 -13.47
C GLY A 263 -10.93 -11.03 -12.62
N ALA A 264 -11.29 -12.09 -11.91
CA ALA A 264 -12.47 -12.18 -11.04
C ALA A 264 -12.34 -11.42 -9.68
N VAL A 265 -11.21 -10.78 -9.38
CA VAL A 265 -10.97 -10.09 -8.10
C VAL A 265 -11.18 -8.59 -8.25
N LEU A 266 -12.43 -8.17 -8.47
CA LEU A 266 -12.80 -6.76 -8.59
C LEU A 266 -12.48 -5.91 -7.34
N ALA A 267 -12.23 -6.54 -6.19
CA ALA A 267 -11.75 -5.86 -4.98
C ALA A 267 -10.43 -5.11 -5.18
N ASP A 268 -9.59 -5.52 -6.13
CA ASP A 268 -8.37 -4.82 -6.50
C ASP A 268 -8.65 -3.49 -7.22
N VAL A 269 -9.65 -3.47 -8.12
CA VAL A 269 -10.11 -2.24 -8.78
C VAL A 269 -10.60 -1.26 -7.72
N VAL A 270 -11.39 -1.75 -6.76
CA VAL A 270 -11.89 -0.93 -5.65
C VAL A 270 -10.76 -0.41 -4.77
N TYR A 271 -9.78 -1.24 -4.43
CA TYR A 271 -8.61 -0.79 -3.66
C TYR A 271 -7.82 0.29 -4.40
N ALA A 272 -7.52 0.11 -5.69
CA ALA A 272 -6.75 1.08 -6.44
C ALA A 272 -7.51 2.43 -6.55
N ALA A 273 -8.82 2.39 -6.80
CA ALA A 273 -9.66 3.59 -6.77
C ALA A 273 -9.69 4.24 -5.38
N TRP A 274 -9.72 3.41 -4.34
CA TRP A 274 -9.64 3.86 -2.95
C TRP A 274 -8.30 4.58 -2.71
N VAL A 275 -7.17 4.00 -3.09
CA VAL A 275 -5.87 4.66 -2.88
C VAL A 275 -5.72 5.93 -3.75
N ALA A 276 -6.39 5.99 -4.91
CA ALA A 276 -6.48 7.20 -5.74
C ALA A 276 -7.36 8.32 -5.15
N GLY A 277 -8.00 8.11 -4.00
CA GLY A 277 -8.83 9.09 -3.32
C GLY A 277 -10.31 9.06 -3.70
N VAL A 278 -10.75 8.11 -4.54
CA VAL A 278 -12.17 7.93 -4.86
C VAL A 278 -12.80 7.03 -3.79
N ARG A 279 -13.57 7.63 -2.89
CA ARG A 279 -14.36 6.93 -1.85
C ARG A 279 -15.83 6.91 -2.29
N MET A 280 -16.44 5.74 -2.25
CA MET A 280 -17.88 5.58 -2.47
C MET A 280 -18.38 4.45 -1.58
N ALA A 281 -19.54 4.62 -0.96
CA ALA A 281 -20.19 3.51 -0.29
C ALA A 281 -20.93 2.65 -1.32
N MET A 282 -20.84 1.33 -1.21
CA MET A 282 -21.55 0.42 -2.11
C MET A 282 -23.07 0.53 -1.95
N LEU A 283 -23.53 0.82 -0.72
CA LEU A 283 -24.95 0.98 -0.39
C LEU A 283 -25.60 2.18 -1.08
N GLU A 284 -24.84 3.23 -1.40
CA GLU A 284 -25.34 4.42 -2.11
C GLU A 284 -25.56 4.16 -3.62
N TYR A 285 -25.03 3.06 -4.15
CA TYR A 285 -25.17 2.68 -5.56
C TYR A 285 -26.38 1.76 -5.82
N SER A 286 -26.90 1.09 -4.78
CA SER A 286 -27.99 0.11 -4.91
C SER A 286 -29.39 0.72 -4.77
N SER A 287 -29.49 2.04 -4.64
CA SER A 287 -30.72 2.81 -4.45
C SER A 287 -31.10 3.64 -5.68
#